data_AF-A0ABD0J7Q9-F1
#
_entry.id   AF-A0ABD0J7Q9-F1
#
_cell.length_a   1.000
_cell.length_b   1.000
_cell.length_c   1.000
_cell.angle_alpha   90.00
_cell.angle_beta   90.00
_cell.angle_gamma   90.00
#
_symmetry.space_group_name_H-M   'P 1'
#
loop_
_entity.id
_entity.type
_entity.pdbx_description
1 polymer ?
#
loop_
_entity_poly.entity_id
_entity_poly.type
_entity_poly.pdbx_seq_one_letter_code
_entity_poly.pdbx_strand_id
1 'polypeptide(L)'
;MNKDDVFSCITSDPLILGFGERMYSRKDVEENTPNQVSSHLREIGRLLKVLRQESQMRVKTISVAMEPANFDLLVHCIRKLGEYDDSTHLYGKAFLALRLGYSLKKCSQIKKSRAVRENDDAAEKEAERFDSLMTVLAKTTLCLVSLFNRKRGGEVQRMKVDDFEKGMVSSSRVHDPEVAKGFTATENKLINVLDRVEIRGKFNRRVAILLTKEMVCLIRQVLDLRKMVPGLVEASKYIFATPNGERPFRGSDVIREFAIEAGVSDLALFTATNLRKQIATLAQSMALSEWEQDHLATFLGHDIRVHRSVYRQPLDLLEKAKVAKVLMAVNGGMKPILGDSVSVDENEDLDNNMVSTRSETGGRDQPPGCEGGFEDGSDPESDGEREDQGNRATGGVVIAEEAVPVAASSRGSRTSKRRAWSLAETSAVRRQLKQCIQLNRVPQKEEAELAIAREPDLQTRTWRNVKDFVYNMVKKCK
;
A
#
# COMPACT_ATOMS: atom_id res chain seq x y z
N MET A 1 8.91 -18.06 -40.29
CA MET A 1 10.05 -17.58 -39.48
C MET A 1 11.33 -17.70 -40.29
N ASN A 2 12.27 -16.77 -40.13
CA ASN A 2 13.61 -16.89 -40.72
C ASN A 2 14.35 -18.10 -40.11
N LYS A 3 15.23 -18.76 -40.86
CA LYS A 3 16.03 -19.91 -40.40
C LYS A 3 17.43 -19.45 -39.98
N ASP A 4 17.51 -18.83 -38.81
CA ASP A 4 18.76 -18.34 -38.20
C ASP A 4 19.05 -19.09 -36.87
N ASP A 5 20.14 -18.76 -36.18
CA ASP A 5 20.48 -19.40 -34.89
C ASP A 5 19.37 -19.32 -33.85
N VAL A 6 18.56 -18.26 -33.89
CA VAL A 6 17.41 -18.07 -32.99
C VAL A 6 16.35 -19.12 -33.28
N PHE A 7 16.09 -19.42 -34.55
CA PHE A 7 15.21 -20.52 -34.95
C PHE A 7 15.70 -21.86 -34.42
N SER A 8 17.01 -22.15 -34.49
CA SER A 8 17.59 -23.37 -33.93
C SER A 8 17.45 -23.45 -32.40
N CYS A 9 17.52 -22.32 -31.70
CA CYS A 9 17.26 -22.26 -30.26
C CYS A 9 15.79 -22.56 -29.94
N ILE A 10 14.85 -22.05 -30.73
CA ILE A 10 13.42 -22.28 -30.57
C ILE A 10 13.08 -23.76 -30.77
N THR A 11 13.55 -24.36 -31.87
CA THR A 11 13.19 -25.75 -32.22
C THR A 11 13.83 -26.78 -31.31
N SER A 12 14.93 -26.43 -30.62
CA SER A 12 15.60 -27.32 -29.66
C SER A 12 14.99 -27.29 -28.25
N ASP A 13 14.01 -26.42 -27.98
CA ASP A 13 13.43 -26.24 -26.65
C ASP A 13 11.93 -26.65 -26.60
N PRO A 14 11.58 -27.75 -25.89
CA PRO A 14 10.20 -28.23 -25.81
C PRO A 14 9.22 -27.26 -25.11
N LEU A 15 9.73 -26.38 -24.24
CA LEU A 15 8.91 -25.44 -23.48
C LEU A 15 8.59 -24.21 -24.34
N ILE A 16 9.54 -23.72 -25.13
CA ILE A 16 9.32 -22.67 -26.14
C ILE A 16 8.30 -23.15 -27.19
N LEU A 17 8.44 -24.38 -27.68
CA LEU A 17 7.48 -24.96 -28.63
C LEU A 17 6.08 -25.09 -28.02
N GLY A 18 5.98 -25.57 -26.78
CA GLY A 18 4.72 -25.64 -26.05
C GLY A 18 4.06 -24.28 -25.83
N PHE A 19 4.87 -23.24 -25.60
CA PHE A 19 4.39 -21.86 -25.54
C PHE A 19 3.79 -21.40 -26.87
N GLY A 20 4.49 -21.66 -27.98
CA GLY A 20 4.00 -21.35 -29.33
C GLY A 20 2.70 -22.06 -29.67
N GLU A 21 2.61 -23.36 -29.38
CA GLU A 21 1.41 -24.16 -29.58
C GLU A 21 0.22 -23.59 -28.79
N ARG A 22 0.43 -23.31 -27.49
CA ARG A 22 -0.63 -22.77 -26.63
C ARG A 22 -1.11 -21.38 -27.06
N MET A 23 -0.22 -20.52 -27.55
CA MET A 23 -0.61 -19.23 -28.11
C MET A 23 -1.39 -19.40 -29.42
N TYR A 24 -0.95 -20.32 -30.29
CA TYR A 24 -1.56 -20.55 -31.59
C TYR A 24 -2.94 -21.23 -31.50
N SER A 25 -3.16 -22.10 -30.51
CA SER A 25 -4.44 -22.79 -30.31
C SER A 25 -5.55 -21.91 -29.76
N ARG A 26 -5.24 -20.76 -29.14
CA ARG A 26 -6.22 -19.79 -28.60
C ARG A 26 -6.53 -18.70 -29.64
N LYS A 27 -7.13 -19.10 -30.77
CA LYS A 27 -7.44 -18.22 -31.92
C LYS A 27 -8.54 -17.18 -31.65
N ASP A 28 -9.18 -17.28 -30.49
CA ASP A 28 -10.32 -16.50 -30.01
C ASP A 28 -9.91 -15.13 -29.43
N VAL A 29 -8.61 -14.80 -29.39
CA VAL A 29 -8.09 -13.49 -28.99
C VAL A 29 -7.44 -12.82 -30.20
N GLU A 30 -7.90 -11.61 -30.56
CA GLU A 30 -7.37 -10.80 -31.68
C GLU A 30 -5.84 -10.56 -31.60
N GLU A 31 -5.22 -10.80 -30.44
CA GLU A 31 -3.80 -10.64 -30.14
C GLU A 31 -2.86 -11.82 -30.54
N ASN A 32 -3.39 -12.92 -31.08
CA ASN A 32 -2.60 -14.14 -31.39
C ASN A 32 -2.35 -14.35 -32.90
N THR A 33 -2.08 -13.30 -33.65
CA THR A 33 -1.75 -13.46 -35.09
C THR A 33 -0.46 -14.28 -35.28
N PRO A 34 -0.29 -15.01 -36.40
CA PRO A 34 0.92 -15.79 -36.66
C PRO A 34 2.21 -14.97 -36.57
N ASN A 35 2.15 -13.69 -36.92
CA ASN A 35 3.27 -12.75 -36.82
C ASN A 35 3.63 -12.42 -35.37
N GLN A 36 2.65 -12.21 -34.50
CA GLN A 36 2.85 -11.96 -33.07
C GLN A 36 3.42 -13.21 -32.38
N VAL A 37 2.85 -14.38 -32.64
CA VAL A 37 3.36 -15.66 -32.10
C VAL A 37 4.82 -15.87 -32.52
N SER A 38 5.14 -15.60 -33.78
CA SER A 38 6.51 -15.66 -34.28
C SER A 38 7.43 -14.63 -33.60
N SER A 39 6.95 -13.42 -33.31
CA SER A 39 7.73 -12.43 -32.56
C SER A 39 8.07 -12.91 -31.16
N HIS A 40 7.08 -13.38 -30.40
CA HIS A 40 7.28 -13.85 -29.02
C HIS A 40 8.23 -15.05 -28.98
N LEU A 41 8.04 -16.04 -29.86
CA LEU A 41 8.95 -17.19 -29.96
C LEU A 41 10.39 -16.75 -30.26
N ARG A 42 10.58 -15.76 -31.14
CA ARG A 42 11.91 -15.20 -31.44
C ARG A 42 12.51 -14.42 -30.29
N GLU A 43 11.71 -13.77 -29.46
CA GLU A 43 12.20 -13.10 -28.25
C GLU A 43 12.73 -14.13 -27.26
N ILE A 44 11.95 -15.16 -26.94
CA ILE A 44 12.41 -16.24 -26.03
C ILE A 44 13.61 -16.98 -26.62
N GLY A 45 13.62 -17.22 -27.94
CA GLY A 45 14.77 -17.84 -28.62
C GLY A 45 16.05 -17.01 -28.51
N ARG A 46 15.95 -15.67 -28.60
CA ARG A 46 17.10 -14.77 -28.37
C ARG A 46 17.56 -14.83 -26.91
N LEU A 47 16.63 -14.87 -25.97
CA LEU A 47 16.96 -15.05 -24.54
C LEU A 47 17.68 -16.37 -24.30
N LEU A 48 17.20 -17.48 -24.86
CA LEU A 48 17.87 -18.78 -24.74
C LEU A 48 19.28 -18.76 -25.35
N LYS A 49 19.46 -18.06 -26.49
CA LYS A 49 20.77 -17.88 -27.10
C LYS A 49 21.74 -17.14 -26.16
N VAL A 50 21.31 -16.03 -25.56
CA VAL A 50 22.14 -15.27 -24.60
C VAL A 50 22.43 -16.11 -23.35
N LEU A 51 21.43 -16.79 -22.78
CA LEU A 51 21.60 -17.70 -21.65
C LEU A 51 22.64 -18.79 -21.92
N ARG A 52 22.60 -19.41 -23.11
CA ARG A 52 23.57 -20.42 -23.53
C ARG A 52 24.99 -19.84 -23.63
N GLN A 53 25.13 -18.61 -24.09
CA GLN A 53 26.42 -17.91 -24.20
C GLN A 53 26.98 -17.56 -22.80
N GLU A 54 26.20 -16.89 -21.96
CA GLU A 54 26.64 -16.43 -20.63
C GLU A 54 26.87 -17.59 -19.66
N SER A 55 26.12 -18.69 -19.80
CA SER A 55 26.28 -19.89 -18.96
C SER A 55 27.33 -20.87 -19.46
N GLN A 56 28.04 -20.57 -20.56
CA GLN A 56 28.94 -21.53 -21.22
C GLN A 56 28.26 -22.88 -21.51
N MET A 57 27.04 -22.84 -22.05
CA MET A 57 26.20 -24.01 -22.37
C MET A 57 25.73 -24.86 -21.18
N ARG A 58 25.87 -24.38 -19.94
CA ARG A 58 25.28 -25.01 -18.74
C ARG A 58 23.75 -24.96 -18.76
N VAL A 59 23.17 -23.82 -19.16
CA VAL A 59 21.73 -23.64 -19.30
C VAL A 59 21.32 -23.92 -20.75
N LYS A 60 20.83 -25.15 -21.01
CA LYS A 60 20.49 -25.61 -22.36
C LYS A 60 19.06 -25.31 -22.79
N THR A 61 18.13 -25.22 -21.84
CA THR A 61 16.70 -25.00 -22.08
C THR A 61 16.16 -23.91 -21.16
N ILE A 62 15.03 -23.31 -21.55
CA ILE A 62 14.28 -22.37 -20.71
C ILE A 62 13.81 -23.06 -19.42
N SER A 63 13.48 -24.35 -19.48
CA SER A 63 13.11 -25.11 -18.27
C SER A 63 14.21 -25.06 -17.21
N VAL A 64 15.48 -25.27 -17.61
CA VAL A 64 16.65 -25.19 -16.71
C VAL A 64 16.92 -23.75 -16.29
N ALA A 65 16.71 -22.78 -17.20
CA ALA A 65 16.88 -21.36 -16.87
C ALA A 65 15.93 -20.88 -15.76
N MET A 66 14.77 -21.51 -15.62
CA MET A 66 13.76 -21.19 -14.62
C MET A 66 14.01 -21.84 -13.26
N GLU A 67 15.04 -22.68 -13.13
CA GLU A 67 15.46 -23.23 -11.84
C GLU A 67 15.97 -22.10 -10.93
N PRO A 68 15.70 -22.15 -9.61
CA PRO A 68 16.12 -21.11 -8.67
C PRO A 68 17.62 -20.79 -8.72
N ALA A 69 18.47 -21.81 -8.93
CA ALA A 69 19.92 -21.66 -9.04
C ALA A 69 20.36 -20.82 -10.26
N ASN A 70 19.49 -20.65 -11.26
CA ASN A 70 19.77 -19.94 -12.49
C ASN A 70 19.02 -18.59 -12.57
N PHE A 71 18.25 -18.23 -11.54
CA PHE A 71 17.37 -17.06 -11.59
C PHE A 71 18.14 -15.74 -11.77
N ASP A 72 19.25 -15.56 -11.05
CA ASP A 72 20.07 -14.34 -11.18
C ASP A 72 20.70 -14.23 -12.58
N LEU A 73 21.11 -15.35 -13.14
CA LEU A 73 21.62 -15.42 -14.51
C LEU A 73 20.52 -15.11 -15.53
N LEU A 74 19.30 -15.60 -15.30
CA LEU A 74 18.13 -15.30 -16.11
C LEU A 74 17.80 -13.81 -16.09
N VAL A 75 17.77 -13.18 -14.92
CA VAL A 75 17.56 -11.74 -14.77
C VAL A 75 18.68 -10.95 -15.45
N HIS A 76 19.93 -11.36 -15.28
CA HIS A 76 21.07 -10.74 -15.95
C HIS A 76 20.93 -10.78 -17.48
N CYS A 77 20.57 -11.93 -18.05
CA CYS A 77 20.38 -12.07 -19.50
C CYS A 77 19.21 -11.23 -20.03
N ILE A 78 18.13 -11.09 -19.26
CA ILE A 78 17.00 -10.22 -19.60
C ILE A 78 17.43 -8.74 -19.55
N ARG A 79 18.19 -8.33 -18.52
CA ARG A 79 18.78 -6.99 -18.41
C ARG A 79 19.66 -6.65 -19.61
N LYS A 80 20.53 -7.59 -19.99
CA LYS A 80 21.40 -7.45 -21.15
C LYS A 80 20.61 -7.27 -22.45
N LEU A 81 19.60 -8.10 -22.69
CA LEU A 81 18.74 -7.98 -23.88
C LEU A 81 17.89 -6.71 -23.89
N GLY A 82 17.46 -6.27 -22.71
CA GLY A 82 16.69 -5.06 -22.51
C GLY A 82 17.53 -3.77 -22.51
N GLU A 83 18.85 -3.87 -22.69
CA GLU A 83 19.79 -2.73 -22.61
C GLU A 83 19.63 -1.96 -21.29
N TYR A 84 19.63 -2.70 -20.19
CA TYR A 84 19.57 -2.12 -18.86
C TYR A 84 20.87 -1.39 -18.53
N ASP A 85 20.73 -0.16 -18.07
CA ASP A 85 21.83 0.68 -17.60
C ASP A 85 21.81 0.71 -16.07
N ASP A 86 22.87 0.19 -15.44
CA ASP A 86 23.01 0.14 -13.98
C ASP A 86 23.18 1.53 -13.35
N SER A 87 23.59 2.54 -14.10
CA SER A 87 23.77 3.91 -13.60
C SER A 87 22.46 4.71 -13.57
N THR A 88 21.61 4.52 -14.58
CA THR A 88 20.31 5.21 -14.68
C THR A 88 19.15 4.36 -14.18
N HIS A 89 19.37 3.05 -13.98
CA HIS A 89 18.37 2.05 -13.66
C HIS A 89 17.22 1.95 -14.67
N LEU A 90 17.48 2.30 -15.92
CA LEU A 90 16.52 2.30 -17.02
C LEU A 90 16.89 1.26 -18.08
N TYR A 91 15.87 0.79 -18.80
CA TYR A 91 16.04 -0.12 -19.93
C TYR A 91 15.96 0.65 -21.25
N GLY A 92 16.95 0.52 -22.11
CA GLY A 92 16.89 1.01 -23.50
C GLY A 92 15.77 0.35 -24.31
N LYS A 93 15.49 -0.93 -24.02
CA LYS A 93 14.42 -1.74 -24.63
C LYS A 93 13.47 -2.30 -23.57
N ALA A 94 12.88 -1.41 -22.77
CA ALA A 94 11.96 -1.78 -21.68
C ALA A 94 10.85 -2.76 -22.11
N PHE A 95 10.25 -2.55 -23.29
CA PHE A 95 9.18 -3.41 -23.81
C PHE A 95 9.63 -4.84 -24.14
N LEU A 96 10.90 -5.03 -24.51
CA LEU A 96 11.46 -6.37 -24.77
C LEU A 96 11.66 -7.14 -23.46
N ALA A 97 12.30 -6.53 -22.46
CA ALA A 97 12.49 -7.13 -21.15
C ALA A 97 11.14 -7.52 -20.50
N LEU A 98 10.15 -6.63 -20.66
CA LEU A 98 8.77 -6.87 -20.29
C LEU A 98 8.16 -8.10 -20.98
N ARG A 99 8.19 -8.16 -22.31
CA ARG A 99 7.62 -9.30 -23.07
C ARG A 99 8.31 -10.62 -22.79
N LEU A 100 9.61 -10.59 -22.49
CA LEU A 100 10.36 -11.78 -22.08
C LEU A 100 9.85 -12.31 -20.74
N GLY A 101 9.67 -11.45 -19.74
CA GLY A 101 9.04 -11.85 -18.48
C GLY A 101 7.67 -12.49 -18.70
N TYR A 102 6.85 -11.90 -19.58
CA TYR A 102 5.52 -12.42 -19.93
C TYR A 102 5.59 -13.83 -20.48
N SER A 103 6.48 -14.02 -21.43
CA SER A 103 6.66 -15.28 -22.11
C SER A 103 7.19 -16.36 -21.16
N LEU A 104 8.10 -16.01 -20.25
CA LEU A 104 8.65 -16.92 -19.24
C LEU A 104 7.61 -17.37 -18.22
N LYS A 105 6.72 -16.48 -17.76
CA LYS A 105 5.63 -16.89 -16.85
C LYS A 105 4.67 -17.87 -17.52
N LYS A 106 4.33 -17.64 -18.79
CA LYS A 106 3.52 -18.61 -19.56
C LYS A 106 4.24 -19.94 -19.72
N CYS A 107 5.57 -19.92 -19.92
CA CYS A 107 6.39 -21.13 -19.88
C CYS A 107 6.30 -21.83 -18.50
N SER A 108 6.30 -21.09 -17.38
CA SER A 108 6.08 -21.66 -16.03
C SER A 108 4.75 -22.38 -15.93
N GLN A 109 3.67 -21.74 -16.38
CA GLN A 109 2.31 -22.33 -16.35
C GLN A 109 2.21 -23.59 -17.22
N ILE A 110 2.93 -23.62 -18.33
CA ILE A 110 3.00 -24.81 -19.20
C ILE A 110 3.82 -25.90 -18.53
N LYS A 111 4.95 -25.57 -17.92
CA LYS A 111 5.79 -26.49 -17.14
C LYS A 111 4.96 -27.12 -16.00
N LYS A 112 4.24 -26.31 -15.22
CA LYS A 112 3.31 -26.78 -14.19
C LYS A 112 2.25 -27.73 -14.75
N SER A 113 1.56 -27.31 -15.83
CA SER A 113 0.50 -28.13 -16.43
C SER A 113 1.02 -29.46 -16.98
N ARG A 114 2.24 -29.51 -17.52
CA ARG A 114 2.87 -30.77 -17.97
C ARG A 114 3.28 -31.63 -16.79
N ALA A 115 3.90 -31.04 -15.78
CA ALA A 115 4.29 -31.72 -14.55
C ALA A 115 3.09 -32.43 -13.87
N VAL A 116 1.95 -31.75 -13.74
CA VAL A 116 0.70 -32.34 -13.22
C VAL A 116 0.23 -33.51 -14.08
N ARG A 117 0.31 -33.39 -15.42
CA ARG A 117 -0.12 -34.46 -16.35
C ARG A 117 0.81 -35.67 -16.32
N GLU A 118 2.09 -35.44 -16.08
CA GLU A 118 3.15 -36.46 -16.06
C GLU A 118 3.36 -37.03 -14.66
N ASN A 119 2.64 -36.54 -13.65
CA ASN A 119 2.84 -36.82 -12.22
C ASN A 119 4.29 -36.56 -11.76
N ASP A 120 4.90 -35.50 -12.30
CA ASP A 120 6.23 -35.04 -11.89
C ASP A 120 6.09 -33.97 -10.79
N ASP A 121 6.01 -34.43 -9.54
CA ASP A 121 5.89 -33.55 -8.37
C ASP A 121 7.06 -32.56 -8.23
N ALA A 122 8.25 -32.92 -8.74
CA ALA A 122 9.43 -32.06 -8.66
C ALA A 122 9.31 -30.88 -9.61
N ALA A 123 8.93 -31.14 -10.87
CA ALA A 123 8.70 -30.10 -11.87
C ALA A 123 7.48 -29.23 -11.54
N GLU A 124 6.45 -29.79 -10.89
CA GLU A 124 5.30 -29.02 -10.41
C GLU A 124 5.72 -28.04 -9.32
N LYS A 125 6.39 -28.54 -8.26
CA LYS A 125 6.91 -27.68 -7.17
C LYS A 125 7.87 -26.62 -7.68
N GLU A 126 8.66 -26.91 -8.71
CA GLU A 126 9.57 -25.94 -9.30
C GLU A 126 8.84 -24.79 -10.00
N ALA A 127 7.80 -25.11 -10.79
CA ALA A 127 6.97 -24.10 -11.44
C ALA A 127 6.16 -23.27 -10.40
N GLU A 128 5.71 -23.90 -9.32
CA GLU A 128 5.08 -23.20 -8.19
C GLU A 128 6.05 -22.27 -7.47
N ARG A 129 7.32 -22.66 -7.29
CA ARG A 129 8.35 -21.78 -6.74
C ARG A 129 8.56 -20.56 -7.62
N PHE A 130 8.57 -20.73 -8.94
CA PHE A 130 8.68 -19.61 -9.88
C PHE A 130 7.46 -18.67 -9.78
N ASP A 131 6.24 -19.19 -9.68
CA ASP A 131 5.04 -18.38 -9.48
C ASP A 131 5.01 -17.69 -8.09
N SER A 132 5.56 -18.36 -7.06
CA SER A 132 5.74 -17.82 -5.72
C SER A 132 6.70 -16.63 -5.72
N LEU A 133 7.83 -16.70 -6.45
CA LEU A 133 8.76 -15.58 -6.60
C LEU A 133 8.06 -14.31 -7.13
N MET A 134 7.10 -14.47 -8.05
CA MET A 134 6.33 -13.34 -8.57
C MET A 134 5.41 -12.71 -7.52
N THR A 135 4.84 -13.55 -6.65
CA THR A 135 4.01 -13.10 -5.52
C THR A 135 4.87 -12.40 -4.47
N VAL A 136 6.04 -12.94 -4.16
CA VAL A 136 7.01 -12.35 -3.23
C VAL A 136 7.41 -10.97 -3.73
N LEU A 137 7.75 -10.79 -5.02
CA LEU A 137 8.11 -9.47 -5.55
C LEU A 137 6.99 -8.42 -5.32
N ALA A 138 5.73 -8.80 -5.57
CA ALA A 138 4.58 -7.91 -5.35
C ALA A 138 4.41 -7.56 -3.86
N LYS A 139 4.53 -8.55 -2.97
CA LYS A 139 4.46 -8.34 -1.51
C LYS A 139 5.63 -7.49 -1.00
N THR A 140 6.86 -7.80 -1.40
CA THR A 140 8.06 -7.04 -0.99
C THR A 140 7.97 -5.60 -1.43
N THR A 141 7.57 -5.35 -2.67
CA THR A 141 7.38 -3.99 -3.20
C THR A 141 6.29 -3.24 -2.43
N LEU A 142 5.16 -3.89 -2.14
CA LEU A 142 4.10 -3.32 -1.31
C LEU A 142 4.61 -2.98 0.10
N CYS A 143 5.37 -3.88 0.72
CA CYS A 143 5.95 -3.69 2.05
C CYS A 143 6.89 -2.48 2.04
N LEU A 144 7.85 -2.45 1.11
CA LEU A 144 8.85 -1.39 0.98
C LEU A 144 8.20 -0.01 0.81
N VAL A 145 7.24 0.12 -0.10
CA VAL A 145 6.52 1.39 -0.33
C VAL A 145 5.70 1.78 0.89
N SER A 146 5.08 0.82 1.58
CA SER A 146 4.30 1.04 2.80
C SER A 146 5.16 1.50 3.97
N LEU A 147 6.31 0.88 4.17
CA LEU A 147 7.26 1.23 5.23
C LEU A 147 7.91 2.59 4.94
N PHE A 148 8.27 2.90 3.69
CA PHE A 148 8.84 4.20 3.35
C PHE A 148 7.87 5.36 3.60
N ASN A 149 6.61 5.21 3.17
CA ASN A 149 5.63 6.29 3.27
C ASN A 149 4.91 6.37 4.63
N ARG A 150 5.01 5.31 5.47
CA ARG A 150 4.32 5.16 6.77
C ARG A 150 2.84 5.57 6.76
N LYS A 151 2.18 5.31 5.64
CA LYS A 151 0.76 5.62 5.40
C LYS A 151 -0.14 4.68 6.19
N ARG A 152 -1.46 4.95 6.23
CA ARG A 152 -2.39 3.94 6.77
C ARG A 152 -2.22 2.66 5.97
N GLY A 153 -2.25 1.49 6.63
CA GLY A 153 -1.98 0.20 5.97
C GLY A 153 -2.80 -0.08 4.72
N GLY A 154 -4.00 0.52 4.60
CA GLY A 154 -4.85 0.40 3.43
C GLY A 154 -4.57 1.35 2.26
N GLU A 155 -3.74 2.38 2.40
CA GLU A 155 -3.57 3.42 1.37
C GLU A 155 -2.75 2.90 0.19
N VAL A 156 -1.55 2.34 0.44
CA VAL A 156 -0.66 1.83 -0.63
C VAL A 156 -1.27 0.63 -1.36
N GLN A 157 -1.90 -0.31 -0.65
CA GLN A 157 -2.54 -1.48 -1.28
C GLN A 157 -3.65 -1.10 -2.29
N ARG A 158 -4.25 0.08 -2.15
CA ARG A 158 -5.33 0.56 -3.04
C ARG A 158 -4.82 1.38 -4.23
N MET A 159 -3.51 1.52 -4.39
CA MET A 159 -2.94 2.21 -5.54
C MET A 159 -3.38 1.53 -6.84
N LYS A 160 -3.94 2.31 -7.76
CA LYS A 160 -4.37 1.86 -9.08
C LYS A 160 -3.29 2.11 -10.12
N VAL A 161 -3.35 1.36 -11.22
CA VAL A 161 -2.44 1.54 -12.36
C VAL A 161 -2.57 2.96 -12.93
N ASP A 162 -3.80 3.41 -13.21
CA ASP A 162 -4.06 4.76 -13.74
C ASP A 162 -3.52 5.87 -12.84
N ASP A 163 -3.61 5.71 -11.52
CA ASP A 163 -3.16 6.71 -10.56
C ASP A 163 -1.62 6.81 -10.60
N PHE A 164 -0.95 5.66 -10.69
CA PHE A 164 0.51 5.58 -10.83
C PHE A 164 0.99 6.18 -12.15
N GLU A 165 0.39 5.81 -13.29
CA GLU A 165 0.77 6.34 -14.60
C GLU A 165 0.61 7.85 -14.67
N LYS A 166 -0.52 8.39 -14.18
CA LYS A 166 -0.74 9.84 -14.06
C LYS A 166 0.29 10.51 -13.16
N GLY A 167 0.65 9.88 -12.05
CA GLY A 167 1.71 10.35 -11.15
C GLY A 167 3.08 10.42 -11.83
N MET A 168 3.45 9.41 -12.64
CA MET A 168 4.73 9.39 -13.37
C MET A 168 4.81 10.52 -14.40
N VAL A 169 3.74 10.74 -15.17
CA VAL A 169 3.66 11.84 -16.15
C VAL A 169 3.72 13.20 -15.45
N SER A 170 3.12 13.32 -14.27
CA SER A 170 3.10 14.58 -13.50
C SER A 170 4.45 14.87 -12.84
N SER A 171 5.16 13.84 -12.38
CA SER A 171 6.47 13.96 -11.72
C SER A 171 7.60 14.25 -12.72
N SER A 172 7.43 13.90 -14.01
CA SER A 172 8.39 14.25 -15.07
C SER A 172 8.27 15.70 -15.57
N ARG A 173 7.33 16.51 -15.06
CA ARG A 173 7.21 17.91 -15.45
C ARG A 173 8.28 18.73 -14.74
N VAL A 174 8.99 19.57 -15.50
CA VAL A 174 10.00 20.49 -14.96
C VAL A 174 9.33 21.43 -13.95
N HIS A 175 9.87 21.49 -12.74
CA HIS A 175 9.45 22.45 -11.73
C HIS A 175 9.85 23.86 -12.16
N ASP A 176 9.00 24.84 -11.86
CA ASP A 176 9.28 26.24 -12.16
C ASP A 176 10.63 26.66 -11.53
N PRO A 177 11.61 27.13 -12.32
CA PRO A 177 12.93 27.53 -11.82
C PRO A 177 12.87 28.62 -10.74
N GLU A 178 11.83 29.46 -10.71
CA GLU A 178 11.65 30.47 -9.66
C GLU A 178 11.23 29.85 -8.33
N VAL A 179 10.40 28.80 -8.39
CA VAL A 179 9.95 28.05 -7.21
C VAL A 179 11.10 27.21 -6.63
N ALA A 180 11.98 26.68 -7.49
CA ALA A 180 13.16 25.92 -7.07
C ALA A 180 14.16 26.74 -6.22
N LYS A 181 14.24 28.06 -6.43
CA LYS A 181 15.12 28.96 -5.65
C LYS A 181 14.70 29.11 -4.19
N GLY A 182 13.45 28.78 -3.86
CA GLY A 182 12.93 28.83 -2.49
C GLY A 182 13.32 27.65 -1.62
N PHE A 183 13.92 26.60 -2.19
CA PHE A 183 14.30 25.38 -1.49
C PHE A 183 15.82 25.29 -1.26
N THR A 184 16.21 24.62 -0.19
CA THR A 184 17.59 24.28 0.11
C THR A 184 18.18 23.32 -0.95
N ALA A 185 19.51 23.20 -0.99
CA ALA A 185 20.19 22.31 -1.93
C ALA A 185 19.78 20.83 -1.75
N THR A 186 19.55 20.40 -0.51
CA THR A 186 19.10 19.04 -0.18
C THR A 186 17.65 18.80 -0.63
N GLU A 187 16.75 19.76 -0.39
CA GLU A 187 15.35 19.68 -0.84
C GLU A 187 15.24 19.64 -2.37
N ASN A 188 16.00 20.49 -3.07
CA ASN A 188 16.06 20.46 -4.53
C ASN A 188 16.57 19.11 -5.05
N LYS A 189 17.55 18.49 -4.37
CA LYS A 189 18.00 17.14 -4.71
C LYS A 189 16.88 16.10 -4.49
N LEU A 190 16.13 16.19 -3.39
CA LEU A 190 15.03 15.27 -3.08
C LEU A 190 13.87 15.39 -4.08
N ILE A 191 13.52 16.61 -4.49
CA ILE A 191 12.49 16.87 -5.50
C ILE A 191 12.82 16.15 -6.82
N ASN A 192 14.10 16.12 -7.21
CA ASN A 192 14.54 15.47 -8.45
C ASN A 192 14.61 13.94 -8.34
N VAL A 193 14.83 13.40 -7.13
CA VAL A 193 15.03 11.96 -6.90
C VAL A 193 13.72 11.23 -6.56
N LEU A 194 12.74 11.92 -6.00
CA LEU A 194 11.46 11.34 -5.58
C LEU A 194 10.33 11.65 -6.55
N ASP A 195 9.58 10.62 -6.94
CA ASP A 195 8.34 10.77 -7.70
C ASP A 195 7.12 10.83 -6.77
N ARG A 196 6.09 11.59 -7.16
CA ARG A 196 4.87 11.78 -6.37
C ARG A 196 3.65 11.22 -7.11
N VAL A 197 2.98 10.26 -6.48
CA VAL A 197 1.73 9.66 -6.97
C VAL A 197 0.56 10.09 -6.11
N GLU A 198 -0.51 10.59 -6.71
CA GLU A 198 -1.76 10.90 -6.01
C GLU A 198 -2.76 9.76 -6.15
N ILE A 199 -3.18 9.18 -5.03
CA ILE A 199 -4.22 8.14 -4.98
C ILE A 199 -5.50 8.67 -4.31
N ARG A 200 -6.62 7.98 -4.55
CA ARG A 200 -7.88 8.27 -3.84
C ARG A 200 -7.97 7.49 -2.53
N GLY A 201 -7.97 8.22 -1.41
CA GLY A 201 -8.20 7.70 -0.06
C GLY A 201 -9.69 7.58 0.28
N LYS A 202 -9.98 7.24 1.56
CA LYS A 202 -11.36 7.21 2.08
C LYS A 202 -12.02 8.58 1.90
N PHE A 203 -13.33 8.59 1.61
CA PHE A 203 -14.12 9.79 1.35
C PHE A 203 -13.62 10.65 0.18
N ASN A 204 -13.00 10.03 -0.84
CA ASN A 204 -12.50 10.71 -2.04
C ASN A 204 -11.42 11.78 -1.76
N ARG A 205 -10.76 11.72 -0.60
CA ARG A 205 -9.61 12.58 -0.28
C ARG A 205 -8.40 12.15 -1.10
N ARG A 206 -7.66 13.10 -1.67
CA ARG A 206 -6.40 12.82 -2.37
C ARG A 206 -5.30 12.53 -1.34
N VAL A 207 -4.56 11.45 -1.55
CA VAL A 207 -3.43 11.05 -0.70
C VAL A 207 -2.20 10.95 -1.58
N ALA A 208 -1.14 11.68 -1.23
CA ALA A 208 0.13 11.62 -1.93
C ALA A 208 1.00 10.46 -1.42
N ILE A 209 1.65 9.74 -2.31
CA ILE A 209 2.64 8.70 -2.05
C ILE A 209 3.93 9.12 -2.75
N LEU A 210 5.04 9.10 -2.00
CA LEU A 210 6.38 9.37 -2.51
C LEU A 210 7.06 8.05 -2.87
N LEU A 211 7.72 8.01 -4.02
CA LEU A 211 8.39 6.82 -4.54
C LEU A 211 9.84 7.17 -4.90
N THR A 212 10.78 6.36 -4.48
CA THR A 212 12.16 6.42 -4.99
C THR A 212 12.21 5.83 -6.40
N LYS A 213 13.26 6.16 -7.16
CA LYS A 213 13.47 5.57 -8.51
C LYS A 213 13.54 4.04 -8.47
N GLU A 214 14.12 3.47 -7.42
CA GLU A 214 14.13 2.02 -7.18
C GLU A 214 12.71 1.47 -6.99
N MET A 215 11.88 2.08 -6.15
CA MET A 215 10.49 1.68 -5.95
C MET A 215 9.67 1.76 -7.25
N VAL A 216 9.90 2.80 -8.06
CA VAL A 216 9.26 2.93 -9.39
C VAL A 216 9.67 1.77 -10.29
N CYS A 217 10.94 1.38 -10.29
CA CYS A 217 11.42 0.23 -11.05
C CYS A 217 10.75 -1.07 -10.60
N LEU A 218 10.67 -1.31 -9.29
CA LEU A 218 9.98 -2.48 -8.72
C LEU A 218 8.48 -2.50 -9.04
N ILE A 219 7.80 -1.36 -8.94
CA ILE A 219 6.37 -1.24 -9.29
C ILE A 219 6.14 -1.55 -10.77
N ARG A 220 6.99 -1.05 -11.67
CA ARG A 220 6.90 -1.35 -13.11
C ARG A 220 7.05 -2.86 -13.35
N GLN A 221 8.00 -3.51 -12.67
CA GLN A 221 8.13 -4.96 -12.73
C GLN A 221 6.84 -5.64 -12.25
N VAL A 222 6.24 -5.23 -11.12
CA VAL A 222 4.97 -5.80 -10.62
C VAL A 222 3.81 -5.62 -11.63
N LEU A 223 3.66 -4.44 -12.22
CA LEU A 223 2.64 -4.16 -13.25
C LEU A 223 2.80 -5.06 -14.47
N ASP A 224 4.04 -5.33 -14.82
CA ASP A 224 4.37 -6.19 -15.93
C ASP A 224 4.02 -7.64 -15.64
N LEU A 225 4.29 -8.14 -14.43
CA LEU A 225 3.87 -9.48 -13.98
C LEU A 225 2.37 -9.67 -13.96
N ARG A 226 1.64 -8.58 -13.69
CA ARG A 226 0.20 -8.54 -13.68
C ARG A 226 -0.39 -8.81 -15.06
N LYS A 227 0.19 -8.23 -16.13
CA LYS A 227 -0.20 -8.49 -17.53
C LYS A 227 -0.04 -9.96 -17.94
N MET A 228 0.75 -10.72 -17.20
CA MET A 228 1.06 -12.12 -17.50
C MET A 228 0.03 -13.11 -16.95
N VAL A 229 -0.80 -12.71 -15.98
CA VAL A 229 -1.90 -13.55 -15.45
C VAL A 229 -3.11 -13.34 -16.35
N PRO A 230 -3.56 -14.36 -17.11
CA PRO A 230 -4.71 -14.20 -18.00
C PRO A 230 -5.96 -13.81 -17.20
N GLY A 231 -6.66 -12.76 -17.64
CA GLY A 231 -7.87 -12.23 -16.99
C GLY A 231 -7.61 -11.26 -15.83
N LEU A 232 -6.37 -11.08 -15.36
CA LEU A 232 -6.07 -10.23 -14.19
C LEU A 232 -6.03 -8.73 -14.53
N VAL A 233 -5.75 -8.39 -15.78
CA VAL A 233 -5.76 -7.00 -16.25
C VAL A 233 -7.19 -6.48 -16.25
N GLU A 234 -8.12 -7.31 -16.73
CA GLU A 234 -9.56 -7.04 -16.80
C GLU A 234 -10.23 -7.19 -15.43
N ALA A 235 -9.80 -8.17 -14.63
CA ALA A 235 -10.41 -8.45 -13.32
C ALA A 235 -10.01 -7.45 -12.21
N SER A 236 -8.90 -6.72 -12.37
CA SER A 236 -8.42 -5.83 -11.32
C SER A 236 -8.07 -4.43 -11.83
N LYS A 237 -7.97 -3.48 -10.92
CA LYS A 237 -7.46 -2.11 -11.19
C LYS A 237 -6.23 -1.76 -10.35
N TYR A 238 -5.87 -2.65 -9.42
CA TYR A 238 -4.84 -2.43 -8.44
C TYR A 238 -3.46 -2.83 -8.96
N ILE A 239 -2.41 -2.15 -8.50
CA ILE A 239 -1.03 -2.54 -8.79
C ILE A 239 -0.70 -3.86 -8.09
N PHE A 240 -1.00 -3.93 -6.80
CA PHE A 240 -0.71 -5.08 -5.95
C PHE A 240 -1.89 -6.04 -5.87
N ALA A 241 -2.43 -6.44 -7.03
CA ALA A 241 -3.55 -7.38 -7.11
C ALA A 241 -3.12 -8.79 -6.68
N THR A 242 -4.01 -9.50 -5.96
CA THR A 242 -3.84 -10.94 -5.73
C THR A 242 -3.92 -11.71 -7.05
N PRO A 243 -3.40 -12.94 -7.12
CA PRO A 243 -3.48 -13.77 -8.33
C PRO A 243 -4.90 -13.96 -8.88
N ASN A 244 -5.91 -13.90 -8.00
CA ASN A 244 -7.33 -14.03 -8.36
C ASN A 244 -7.98 -12.71 -8.80
N GLY A 245 -7.28 -11.56 -8.68
CA GLY A 245 -7.70 -10.26 -9.20
C GLY A 245 -8.77 -9.51 -8.42
N GLU A 246 -9.57 -10.18 -7.61
CA GLU A 246 -10.68 -9.59 -6.85
C GLU A 246 -10.24 -8.52 -5.85
N ARG A 247 -9.15 -8.76 -5.13
CA ARG A 247 -8.66 -7.88 -4.05
C ARG A 247 -7.15 -7.65 -4.15
N PRO A 248 -6.64 -6.49 -3.69
CA PRO A 248 -5.20 -6.30 -3.54
C PRO A 248 -4.67 -7.06 -2.32
N PHE A 249 -3.37 -7.34 -2.29
CA PHE A 249 -2.69 -7.84 -1.09
C PHE A 249 -2.92 -6.89 0.08
N ARG A 250 -3.22 -7.45 1.27
CA ARG A 250 -3.44 -6.66 2.48
C ARG A 250 -2.11 -6.21 3.05
N GLY A 251 -1.87 -4.90 3.07
CA GLY A 251 -0.59 -4.33 3.49
C GLY A 251 -0.22 -4.65 4.95
N SER A 252 -1.21 -4.76 5.84
CA SER A 252 -0.99 -5.18 7.23
C SER A 252 -0.44 -6.60 7.34
N ASP A 253 -0.97 -7.50 6.51
CA ASP A 253 -0.64 -8.93 6.57
C ASP A 253 0.75 -9.13 5.96
N VAL A 254 1.06 -8.42 4.88
CA VAL A 254 2.39 -8.38 4.26
C VAL A 254 3.46 -7.84 5.21
N ILE A 255 3.20 -6.73 5.92
CA ILE A 255 4.15 -6.20 6.90
C ILE A 255 4.39 -7.21 8.04
N ARG A 256 3.33 -7.88 8.51
CA ARG A 256 3.43 -8.89 9.56
C ARG A 256 4.24 -10.10 9.11
N GLU A 257 3.98 -10.60 7.89
CA GLU A 257 4.71 -11.71 7.26
C GLU A 257 6.22 -11.43 7.24
N PHE A 258 6.63 -10.28 6.69
CA PHE A 258 8.05 -9.90 6.65
C PHE A 258 8.65 -9.60 8.04
N ALA A 259 7.86 -9.11 8.99
CA ALA A 259 8.36 -8.87 10.36
C ALA A 259 8.66 -10.18 11.09
N ILE A 260 7.85 -11.23 10.86
CA ILE A 260 8.10 -12.58 11.37
C ILE A 260 9.39 -13.13 10.74
N GLU A 261 9.53 -13.04 9.41
CA GLU A 261 10.72 -13.51 8.70
C GLU A 261 12.00 -12.78 9.12
N ALA A 262 11.91 -11.48 9.43
CA ALA A 262 13.03 -10.68 9.91
C ALA A 262 13.38 -10.90 11.39
N GLY A 263 12.62 -11.72 12.12
CA GLY A 263 12.88 -12.01 13.53
C GLY A 263 12.63 -10.83 14.47
N VAL A 264 11.66 -9.96 14.15
CA VAL A 264 11.33 -8.80 15.00
C VAL A 264 10.84 -9.27 16.37
N SER A 265 11.48 -8.78 17.43
CA SER A 265 11.24 -9.23 18.82
C SER A 265 9.80 -9.00 19.31
N ASP A 266 9.19 -7.88 18.92
CA ASP A 266 7.83 -7.53 19.31
C ASP A 266 6.98 -7.16 18.08
N LEU A 267 6.26 -8.17 17.57
CA LEU A 267 5.35 -8.03 16.43
C LEU A 267 4.13 -7.15 16.73
N ALA A 268 3.74 -7.00 18.00
CA ALA A 268 2.60 -6.15 18.38
C ALA A 268 2.97 -4.67 18.28
N LEU A 269 4.24 -4.33 18.51
CA LEU A 269 4.76 -2.98 18.29
C LEU A 269 5.05 -2.70 16.80
N PHE A 270 5.44 -3.70 16.02
CA PHE A 270 5.75 -3.55 14.60
C PHE A 270 4.50 -3.57 13.68
N THR A 271 3.56 -2.66 13.94
CA THR A 271 2.33 -2.52 13.14
C THR A 271 2.34 -1.22 12.34
N ALA A 272 1.64 -1.18 11.20
CA ALA A 272 1.49 0.04 10.39
C ALA A 272 0.97 1.24 11.21
N THR A 273 0.10 1.00 12.20
CA THR A 273 -0.42 2.03 13.12
C THR A 273 0.66 2.57 14.05
N ASN A 274 1.48 1.71 14.63
CA ASN A 274 2.55 2.12 15.56
C ASN A 274 3.74 2.74 14.82
N LEU A 275 4.12 2.20 13.66
CA LEU A 275 5.14 2.78 12.78
C LEU A 275 4.75 4.21 12.32
N ARG A 276 3.45 4.44 12.11
CA ARG A 276 2.92 5.78 11.83
C ARG A 276 2.95 6.71 13.05
N LYS A 277 2.68 6.19 14.25
CA LYS A 277 2.85 6.96 15.51
C LYS A 277 4.31 7.32 15.76
N GLN A 278 5.23 6.43 15.43
CA GLN A 278 6.68 6.66 15.56
C GLN A 278 7.15 7.89 14.79
N ILE A 279 6.64 8.13 13.57
CA ILE A 279 6.94 9.37 12.84
C ILE A 279 6.48 10.60 13.61
N ALA A 280 5.33 10.55 14.30
CA ALA A 280 4.88 11.69 15.08
C ALA A 280 5.84 12.00 16.24
N THR A 281 6.37 10.96 16.90
CA THR A 281 7.39 11.11 17.94
C THR A 281 8.71 11.66 17.38
N LEU A 282 9.15 11.18 16.21
CA LEU A 282 10.36 11.69 15.56
C LEU A 282 10.21 13.16 15.11
N ALA A 283 9.02 13.53 14.62
CA ALA A 283 8.72 14.92 14.27
C ALA A 283 8.83 15.87 15.47
N GLN A 284 8.43 15.41 16.67
CA GLN A 284 8.62 16.15 17.92
C GLN A 284 10.09 16.30 18.30
N SER A 285 10.90 15.26 18.14
CA SER A 285 12.34 15.32 18.44
C SER A 285 13.09 16.21 17.44
N MET A 286 12.66 16.24 16.18
CA MET A 286 13.23 17.12 15.14
C MET A 286 12.82 18.59 15.29
N ALA A 287 12.00 18.92 16.29
CA ALA A 287 11.56 20.28 16.59
C ALA A 287 10.96 21.04 15.40
N LEU A 288 10.23 20.33 14.53
CA LEU A 288 9.55 20.92 13.37
C LEU A 288 8.61 22.05 13.79
N SER A 289 8.53 23.11 12.98
CA SER A 289 7.58 24.21 13.16
C SER A 289 6.12 23.73 13.09
N GLU A 290 5.17 24.50 13.63
CA GLU A 290 3.75 24.15 13.58
C GLU A 290 3.25 23.93 12.14
N TRP A 291 3.74 24.75 11.20
CA TRP A 291 3.45 24.63 9.77
C TRP A 291 4.02 23.33 9.16
N GLU A 292 5.26 22.97 9.45
CA GLU A 292 5.86 21.70 8.99
C GLU A 292 5.14 20.48 9.58
N GLN A 293 4.75 20.56 10.85
CA GLN A 293 3.96 19.52 11.51
C GLN A 293 2.59 19.37 10.86
N ASP A 294 1.93 20.46 10.47
CA ASP A 294 0.65 20.46 9.74
C ASP A 294 0.80 19.80 8.36
N HIS A 295 1.87 20.13 7.63
CA HIS A 295 2.18 19.51 6.34
C HIS A 295 2.46 18.01 6.47
N LEU A 296 3.29 17.60 7.45
CA LEU A 296 3.60 16.20 7.71
C LEU A 296 2.35 15.40 8.12
N ALA A 297 1.49 15.97 8.94
CA ALA A 297 0.27 15.30 9.38
C ALA A 297 -0.78 15.19 8.28
N THR A 298 -0.90 16.21 7.45
CA THR A 298 -1.72 16.17 6.23
C THR A 298 -1.21 15.09 5.30
N PHE A 299 0.11 15.01 5.11
CA PHE A 299 0.73 13.95 4.34
C PHE A 299 0.37 12.57 4.92
N LEU A 300 0.60 12.33 6.21
CA LEU A 300 0.26 11.05 6.82
C LEU A 300 -1.25 10.80 6.80
N GLY A 301 -2.10 11.83 6.73
CA GLY A 301 -3.56 11.73 6.68
C GLY A 301 -4.22 11.69 8.06
N HIS A 302 -3.60 12.30 9.08
CA HIS A 302 -4.19 12.44 10.41
C HIS A 302 -5.43 13.34 10.38
N ASP A 303 -6.33 13.18 11.34
CA ASP A 303 -7.37 14.18 11.59
C ASP A 303 -6.72 15.37 12.31
N ILE A 304 -6.94 16.59 11.81
CA ILE A 304 -6.36 17.84 12.33
C ILE A 304 -6.64 18.03 13.83
N ARG A 305 -7.71 17.43 14.37
CA ARG A 305 -8.04 17.54 15.80
C ARG A 305 -7.28 16.55 16.68
N VAL A 306 -6.86 15.40 16.14
CA VAL A 306 -6.02 14.41 16.83
C VAL A 306 -4.54 14.80 16.74
N HIS A 307 -4.20 15.70 15.81
CA HIS A 307 -2.85 16.15 15.50
C HIS A 307 -2.21 17.02 16.59
N ARG A 308 -2.91 18.03 17.13
CA ARG A 308 -2.32 18.94 18.14
C ARG A 308 -1.91 18.27 19.46
N SER A 309 -2.54 17.17 19.85
CA SER A 309 -2.20 16.45 21.09
C SER A 309 -1.11 15.40 20.89
N VAL A 310 -0.94 14.87 19.67
CA VAL A 310 0.03 13.81 19.35
C VAL A 310 1.35 14.38 18.81
N TYR A 311 1.39 15.63 18.35
CA TYR A 311 2.60 16.30 17.84
C TYR A 311 3.12 17.43 18.75
N ARG A 312 2.38 17.82 19.80
CA ARG A 312 2.96 18.66 20.84
C ARG A 312 4.03 17.84 21.56
N GLN A 313 5.24 18.41 21.63
CA GLN A 313 6.25 17.92 22.57
C GLN A 313 5.57 17.79 23.94
N PRO A 314 5.69 16.66 24.64
CA PRO A 314 5.21 16.60 26.00
C PRO A 314 5.97 17.69 26.78
N LEU A 315 5.21 18.51 27.52
CA LEU A 315 5.70 19.74 28.15
C LEU A 315 6.96 19.48 28.98
N ASP A 316 7.03 18.30 29.60
CA ASP A 316 8.14 17.81 30.39
C ASP A 316 9.49 17.77 29.64
N LEU A 317 9.51 17.41 28.35
CA LEU A 317 10.73 17.31 27.55
C LEU A 317 11.19 18.69 27.05
N LEU A 318 10.24 19.55 26.69
CA LEU A 318 10.51 20.95 26.32
C LEU A 318 11.06 21.73 27.54
N GLU A 319 10.47 21.51 28.71
CA GLU A 319 10.93 22.08 29.98
C GLU A 319 12.32 21.55 30.35
N LYS A 320 12.56 20.24 30.28
CA LYS A 320 13.86 19.64 30.60
C LYS A 320 14.98 19.96 29.62
N ALA A 321 14.69 20.25 28.36
CA ALA A 321 15.73 20.54 27.37
C ALA A 321 15.88 22.05 27.13
N LYS A 322 14.81 22.72 26.68
CA LYS A 322 14.88 24.13 26.28
C LYS A 322 14.82 25.07 27.48
N VAL A 323 13.90 24.83 28.42
CA VAL A 323 13.80 25.66 29.63
C VAL A 323 15.01 25.40 30.53
N ALA A 324 15.44 24.15 30.70
CA ALA A 324 16.69 23.85 31.43
C ALA A 324 17.91 24.53 30.80
N LYS A 325 18.05 24.55 29.46
CA LYS A 325 19.13 25.28 28.78
C LYS A 325 19.10 26.78 29.12
N VAL A 326 17.92 27.40 29.13
CA VAL A 326 17.75 28.81 29.51
C VAL A 326 18.05 29.01 31.00
N LEU A 327 17.55 28.16 31.88
CA LEU A 327 17.78 28.23 33.32
C LEU A 327 19.26 28.00 33.68
N MET A 328 19.95 27.08 33.01
CA MET A 328 21.39 26.84 33.17
C MET A 328 22.21 28.01 32.63
N ALA A 329 21.80 28.65 31.53
CA ALA A 329 22.43 29.87 31.04
C ALA A 329 22.27 31.04 32.02
N VAL A 330 21.08 31.20 32.62
CA VAL A 330 20.77 32.25 33.59
C VAL A 330 21.49 32.02 34.92
N ASN A 331 21.61 30.78 35.39
CA ASN A 331 22.19 30.47 36.70
C ASN A 331 23.70 30.16 36.65
N GLY A 332 24.25 29.77 35.50
CA GLY A 332 25.62 29.29 35.34
C GLY A 332 26.59 30.25 34.63
N GLY A 333 26.16 31.45 34.24
CA GLY A 333 27.01 32.41 33.51
C GLY A 333 27.34 32.00 32.06
N MET A 334 26.72 30.94 31.53
CA MET A 334 26.85 30.56 30.12
C MET A 334 26.01 31.51 29.25
N LYS A 335 26.65 32.13 28.25
CA LYS A 335 25.96 32.98 27.27
C LYS A 335 24.92 32.14 26.49
N PRO A 336 23.70 32.67 26.27
CA PRO A 336 22.65 31.94 25.56
C PRO A 336 23.02 31.80 24.08
N ILE A 337 23.34 30.58 23.65
CA ILE A 337 23.42 30.23 22.23
C ILE A 337 21.99 30.12 21.72
N LEU A 338 21.48 31.22 21.15
CA LEU A 338 20.19 31.32 20.47
C LEU A 338 20.44 31.40 18.96
N GLY A 339 20.11 30.35 18.20
CA GLY A 339 20.13 30.36 16.73
C GLY A 339 20.79 29.12 16.12
N ASP A 340 20.08 28.51 15.17
CA ASP A 340 20.36 27.25 14.46
C ASP A 340 21.72 27.18 13.75
N SER A 341 22.43 26.08 14.00
CA SER A 341 22.97 25.13 13.01
C SER A 341 23.96 24.23 13.75
N VAL A 342 23.60 22.95 13.96
CA VAL A 342 24.61 21.94 14.25
C VAL A 342 25.32 21.67 12.92
N SER A 343 26.30 22.49 12.58
CA SER A 343 27.47 21.98 11.87
C SER A 343 28.18 21.08 12.86
N VAL A 344 28.09 19.78 12.64
CA VAL A 344 29.04 18.84 13.23
C VAL A 344 30.40 19.27 12.70
N ASP A 345 31.25 19.74 13.59
CA ASP A 345 32.69 19.64 13.38
C ASP A 345 33.35 19.16 14.66
N GLU A 346 34.35 18.32 14.44
CA GLU A 346 34.85 17.29 15.34
C GLU A 346 35.76 17.82 16.45
N ASN A 347 35.84 17.03 17.52
CA ASN A 347 36.89 16.97 18.54
C ASN A 347 36.98 18.13 19.54
N GLU A 348 36.64 17.83 20.79
CA GLU A 348 37.62 17.94 21.87
C GLU A 348 37.20 17.02 23.03
N ASP A 349 38.09 16.05 23.29
CA ASP A 349 38.09 15.16 24.44
C ASP A 349 38.04 15.93 25.74
N LEU A 350 37.22 15.52 26.71
CA LEU A 350 37.60 15.59 28.11
C LEU A 350 37.10 14.36 28.87
N ASP A 351 38.11 13.59 29.24
CA ASP A 351 38.14 12.45 30.13
C ASP A 351 37.37 12.61 31.45
N ASN A 352 36.89 11.45 31.92
CA ASN A 352 36.79 11.01 33.30
C ASN A 352 37.09 12.04 34.41
N ASN A 353 36.09 12.29 35.27
CA ASN A 353 36.32 12.01 36.68
C ASN A 353 35.07 11.56 37.44
N MET A 354 35.25 10.41 38.07
CA MET A 354 34.40 9.75 39.03
C MET A 354 34.41 10.54 40.35
N VAL A 355 33.25 10.91 40.89
CA VAL A 355 33.07 10.97 42.35
C VAL A 355 31.68 10.46 42.70
N SER A 356 31.72 9.40 43.49
CA SER A 356 30.62 8.72 44.16
C SER A 356 30.31 9.42 45.48
N THR A 357 29.03 9.57 45.82
CA THR A 357 28.49 9.61 47.20
C THR A 357 26.99 9.30 47.10
N ARG A 358 26.58 8.03 47.25
CA ARG A 358 25.99 7.42 48.47
C ARG A 358 24.82 8.24 49.06
N SER A 359 23.59 7.77 48.79
CA SER A 359 22.64 7.12 49.75
C SER A 359 21.94 8.14 50.65
N GLU A 360 20.60 8.19 50.73
CA GLU A 360 19.79 7.20 51.45
C GLU A 360 18.29 7.22 51.05
N THR A 361 17.72 6.00 51.04
CA THR A 361 16.36 5.54 51.47
C THR A 361 15.21 6.55 51.61
N GLY A 362 13.96 6.28 51.22
CA GLY A 362 13.25 5.06 50.85
C GLY A 362 11.75 5.36 50.75
N GLY A 363 10.97 4.42 50.21
CA GLY A 363 9.50 4.53 50.17
C GLY A 363 8.90 3.71 49.04
N ARG A 364 8.59 2.44 49.32
CA ARG A 364 7.75 1.60 48.47
C ARG A 364 6.33 2.16 48.48
N ASP A 365 5.70 2.22 47.31
CA ASP A 365 4.30 1.82 47.15
C ASP A 365 4.09 1.31 45.72
N GLN A 366 3.64 0.06 45.62
CA GLN A 366 3.14 -0.55 44.39
C GLN A 366 1.76 0.01 44.05
N PRO A 367 1.39 0.07 42.77
CA PRO A 367 0.00 -0.12 42.37
C PRO A 367 -0.18 -1.41 41.53
N PRO A 368 -1.42 -1.90 41.44
CA PRO A 368 -1.73 -3.32 41.47
C PRO A 368 -1.79 -3.96 40.08
N GLY A 369 -1.68 -5.30 40.09
CA GLY A 369 -1.95 -6.13 38.93
C GLY A 369 -3.39 -6.01 38.46
N CYS A 370 -3.56 -5.99 37.14
CA CYS A 370 -4.83 -6.27 36.49
C CYS A 370 -4.62 -7.43 35.53
N GLU A 371 -5.05 -8.61 35.99
CA GLU A 371 -5.51 -9.68 35.11
C GLU A 371 -6.73 -9.18 34.32
N GLY A 372 -6.84 -9.58 33.06
CA GLY A 372 -8.04 -9.35 32.25
C GLY A 372 -7.72 -9.39 30.76
N GLY A 373 -7.97 -10.55 30.15
CA GLY A 373 -7.84 -10.75 28.71
C GLY A 373 -8.67 -9.75 27.90
N PHE A 374 -8.10 -9.28 26.80
CA PHE A 374 -8.81 -8.46 25.83
C PHE A 374 -8.86 -9.21 24.49
N GLU A 375 -10.07 -9.64 24.17
CA GLU A 375 -10.45 -10.19 22.88
C GLU A 375 -10.22 -9.15 21.78
N ASP A 376 -9.61 -9.65 20.71
CA ASP A 376 -9.28 -8.97 19.47
C ASP A 376 -10.55 -8.40 18.82
N GLY A 377 -10.66 -7.07 18.79
CA GLY A 377 -11.70 -6.36 18.08
C GLY A 377 -11.40 -6.35 16.58
N SER A 378 -11.60 -7.49 15.92
CA SER A 378 -11.72 -7.55 14.47
C SER A 378 -12.92 -6.71 14.01
N ASP A 379 -12.64 -5.54 13.42
CA ASP A 379 -13.65 -4.72 12.74
C ASP A 379 -14.24 -5.51 11.56
N PRO A 380 -15.56 -5.73 11.49
CA PRO A 380 -16.18 -6.43 10.36
C PRO A 380 -16.29 -5.49 9.16
N GLU A 381 -15.49 -5.74 8.13
CA GLU A 381 -15.63 -5.13 6.80
C GLU A 381 -16.87 -5.74 6.10
N SER A 382 -18.00 -5.03 6.16
CA SER A 382 -19.19 -5.34 5.36
C SER A 382 -19.10 -4.65 4.00
N ASP A 383 -18.61 -5.37 2.99
CA ASP A 383 -18.82 -5.06 1.58
C ASP A 383 -20.28 -5.32 1.21
N GLY A 384 -20.95 -4.31 0.65
CA GLY A 384 -22.30 -4.41 0.13
C GLY A 384 -22.42 -3.63 -1.17
N GLU A 385 -21.88 -4.19 -2.25
CA GLU A 385 -22.25 -3.80 -3.61
C GLU A 385 -23.63 -4.39 -3.89
N ARG A 386 -24.62 -3.54 -4.18
CA ARG A 386 -25.92 -3.99 -4.70
C ARG A 386 -25.90 -3.82 -6.21
N GLU A 387 -25.97 -4.95 -6.90
CA GLU A 387 -26.40 -5.07 -8.29
C GLU A 387 -27.87 -4.65 -8.39
N ASP A 388 -28.18 -3.78 -9.34
CA ASP A 388 -29.54 -3.41 -9.71
C ASP A 388 -29.96 -4.29 -10.90
N GLN A 389 -30.80 -5.30 -10.63
CA GLN A 389 -31.54 -6.03 -11.65
C GLN A 389 -32.97 -5.50 -11.69
N GLY A 390 -33.38 -4.95 -12.82
CA GLY A 390 -34.77 -4.55 -13.10
C GLY A 390 -35.10 -4.74 -14.57
N ASN A 391 -35.89 -5.77 -14.86
CA ASN A 391 -36.20 -6.31 -16.18
C ASN A 391 -37.51 -5.71 -16.77
N ARG A 392 -37.44 -5.26 -18.03
CA ARG A 392 -38.38 -5.42 -19.17
C ARG A 392 -39.83 -4.86 -19.19
N ALA A 393 -40.18 -4.43 -20.42
CA ALA A 393 -41.50 -4.22 -21.08
C ALA A 393 -42.05 -2.78 -21.02
N THR A 394 -42.57 -2.10 -22.07
CA THR A 394 -42.95 -2.43 -23.47
C THR A 394 -43.26 -1.12 -24.23
N GLY A 395 -42.94 -1.06 -25.54
CA GLY A 395 -43.77 -0.49 -26.62
C GLY A 395 -43.91 1.03 -26.83
N GLY A 396 -43.52 1.50 -28.04
CA GLY A 396 -44.38 2.40 -28.84
C GLY A 396 -43.96 3.85 -29.15
N VAL A 397 -43.24 4.05 -30.29
CA VAL A 397 -43.55 4.98 -31.42
C VAL A 397 -43.58 6.53 -31.23
N VAL A 398 -42.68 7.19 -32.00
CA VAL A 398 -42.58 8.58 -32.60
C VAL A 398 -42.96 9.82 -31.75
N ILE A 399 -42.27 10.98 -31.79
CA ILE A 399 -42.04 11.95 -32.89
C ILE A 399 -40.88 12.91 -32.49
N ALA A 400 -40.18 13.49 -33.47
CA ALA A 400 -39.16 14.54 -33.33
C ALA A 400 -39.77 15.96 -33.33
N GLU A 401 -39.24 16.90 -32.54
CA GLU A 401 -39.05 18.32 -32.96
C GLU A 401 -38.22 19.15 -31.96
N GLU A 402 -37.92 20.37 -32.41
CA GLU A 402 -36.82 21.33 -32.19
C GLU A 402 -36.56 21.99 -30.80
N ALA A 403 -35.44 22.71 -30.80
CA ALA A 403 -34.81 23.62 -29.82
C ALA A 403 -35.77 24.66 -29.16
N VAL A 404 -35.49 25.36 -28.04
CA VAL A 404 -34.32 26.17 -27.63
C VAL A 404 -34.31 26.37 -26.07
N PRO A 405 -33.50 27.27 -25.46
CA PRO A 405 -32.63 27.01 -24.30
C PRO A 405 -33.31 27.27 -22.95
N VAL A 406 -32.63 27.05 -21.80
CA VAL A 406 -32.67 27.90 -20.57
C VAL A 406 -32.05 27.21 -19.34
N ALA A 407 -31.33 28.04 -18.57
CA ALA A 407 -31.01 27.98 -17.14
C ALA A 407 -30.02 26.94 -16.59
N ALA A 408 -28.93 27.52 -16.07
CA ALA A 408 -28.07 26.93 -15.04
C ALA A 408 -28.87 26.38 -13.86
N SER A 409 -28.65 25.11 -13.54
CA SER A 409 -29.08 24.49 -12.28
C SER A 409 -27.89 23.84 -11.60
N SER A 410 -27.48 24.45 -10.50
CA SER A 410 -26.50 23.94 -9.54
C SER A 410 -27.02 22.65 -8.89
N ARG A 411 -26.50 21.49 -9.31
CA ARG A 411 -26.73 20.23 -8.58
C ARG A 411 -25.79 20.14 -7.38
N GLY A 412 -26.28 20.68 -6.27
CA GLY A 412 -25.67 20.56 -4.94
C GLY A 412 -25.52 19.10 -4.50
N SER A 413 -24.36 18.82 -3.92
CA SER A 413 -23.99 17.60 -3.22
C SER A 413 -25.03 17.23 -2.14
N ARG A 414 -25.71 16.09 -2.28
CA ARG A 414 -26.49 15.47 -1.19
C ARG A 414 -25.51 14.87 -0.18
N THR A 415 -25.00 15.70 0.71
CA THR A 415 -24.42 15.24 1.98
C THR A 415 -25.57 14.74 2.86
N SER A 416 -25.56 13.45 3.25
CA SER A 416 -26.54 12.98 4.25
C SER A 416 -26.22 13.64 5.59
N LYS A 417 -26.94 14.70 5.94
CA LYS A 417 -26.87 15.31 7.28
C LYS A 417 -27.19 14.24 8.32
N ARG A 418 -26.25 13.95 9.23
CA ARG A 418 -26.52 13.08 10.39
C ARG A 418 -27.69 13.68 11.17
N ARG A 419 -28.81 12.95 11.23
CA ARG A 419 -30.03 13.41 11.91
C ARG A 419 -29.80 13.40 13.42
N ALA A 420 -29.77 14.60 14.02
CA ALA A 420 -29.66 14.79 15.47
C ALA A 420 -30.81 14.08 16.21
N TRP A 421 -30.52 13.61 17.43
CA TRP A 421 -31.53 12.98 18.30
C TRP A 421 -32.37 14.06 18.97
N SER A 422 -33.69 13.92 18.93
CA SER A 422 -34.58 14.81 19.67
C SER A 422 -34.62 14.44 21.16
N LEU A 423 -35.11 15.37 21.99
CA LEU A 423 -35.34 15.10 23.41
C LEU A 423 -36.38 14.01 23.64
N ALA A 424 -37.42 13.94 22.78
CA ALA A 424 -38.43 12.90 22.81
C ALA A 424 -37.84 11.53 22.47
N GLU A 425 -37.05 11.43 21.39
CA GLU A 425 -36.36 10.19 20.99
C GLU A 425 -35.39 9.72 22.09
N THR A 426 -34.60 10.64 22.66
CA THR A 426 -33.65 10.32 23.73
C THR A 426 -34.37 9.81 24.99
N SER A 427 -35.51 10.40 25.32
CA SER A 427 -36.31 10.01 26.49
C SER A 427 -36.99 8.65 26.28
N ALA A 428 -37.49 8.39 25.06
CA ALA A 428 -38.08 7.10 24.69
C ALA A 428 -37.06 5.95 24.79
N VAL A 429 -35.83 6.15 24.29
CA VAL A 429 -34.76 5.16 24.41
C VAL A 429 -34.40 4.92 25.88
N ARG A 430 -34.28 5.97 26.69
CA ARG A 430 -33.99 5.84 28.13
C ARG A 430 -35.09 5.12 28.90
N ARG A 431 -36.36 5.25 28.47
CA ARG A 431 -37.51 4.60 29.12
C ARG A 431 -37.56 3.11 28.81
N GLN A 432 -37.48 2.74 27.54
CA GLN A 432 -37.61 1.33 27.11
C GLN A 432 -36.34 0.50 27.36
N LEU A 433 -35.16 1.09 27.21
CA LEU A 433 -33.87 0.37 27.32
C LEU A 433 -33.11 0.71 28.61
N LYS A 434 -33.83 1.15 29.65
CA LYS A 434 -33.27 1.49 30.96
C LYS A 434 -32.42 0.37 31.56
N GLN A 435 -32.91 -0.87 31.49
CA GLN A 435 -32.21 -2.04 32.04
C GLN A 435 -30.89 -2.31 31.30
N CYS A 436 -30.88 -2.21 29.97
CA CYS A 436 -29.65 -2.35 29.17
C CYS A 436 -28.62 -1.26 29.53
N ILE A 437 -29.07 -0.02 29.68
CA ILE A 437 -28.21 1.12 30.06
C ILE A 437 -27.64 0.93 31.47
N GLN A 438 -28.46 0.52 32.45
CA GLN A 438 -28.01 0.30 33.83
C GLN A 438 -27.03 -0.88 33.96
N LEU A 439 -27.19 -1.92 33.14
CA LEU A 439 -26.32 -3.09 33.11
C LEU A 439 -25.09 -2.92 32.19
N ASN A 440 -24.85 -1.72 31.64
CA ASN A 440 -23.79 -1.45 30.67
C ASN A 440 -23.78 -2.43 29.48
N ARG A 441 -24.96 -2.87 29.06
CA ARG A 441 -25.16 -3.87 28.00
C ARG A 441 -25.77 -3.20 26.77
N VAL A 442 -25.29 -3.58 25.59
CA VAL A 442 -25.87 -3.14 24.31
C VAL A 442 -27.12 -3.97 24.03
N PRO A 443 -28.25 -3.34 23.63
CA PRO A 443 -29.48 -4.06 23.32
C PRO A 443 -29.29 -4.96 22.10
N GLN A 444 -29.85 -6.16 22.15
CA GLN A 444 -29.91 -7.05 21.00
C GLN A 444 -30.96 -6.56 19.98
N LYS A 445 -30.95 -7.13 18.77
CA LYS A 445 -31.84 -6.72 17.67
C LYS A 445 -33.31 -6.75 18.08
N GLU A 446 -33.75 -7.83 18.72
CA GLU A 446 -35.14 -8.01 19.16
C GLU A 446 -35.56 -6.97 20.21
N GLU A 447 -34.68 -6.67 21.17
CA GLU A 447 -34.93 -5.67 22.22
C GLU A 447 -35.05 -4.25 21.62
N ALA A 448 -34.22 -3.93 20.61
CA ALA A 448 -34.26 -2.65 19.92
C ALA A 448 -35.48 -2.51 19.01
N GLU A 449 -35.89 -3.58 18.32
CA GLU A 449 -37.12 -3.60 17.50
C GLU A 449 -38.38 -3.49 18.37
N LEU A 450 -38.40 -4.16 19.53
CA LEU A 450 -39.48 -4.06 20.50
C LEU A 450 -39.59 -2.65 21.12
N ALA A 451 -38.46 -2.00 21.39
CA ALA A 451 -38.44 -0.61 21.84
C ALA A 451 -38.99 0.37 20.78
N ILE A 452 -38.70 0.12 19.49
CA ILE A 452 -39.24 0.91 18.37
C ILE A 452 -40.74 0.68 18.20
N ALA A 453 -41.21 -0.56 18.36
CA ALA A 453 -42.63 -0.89 18.25
C ALA A 453 -43.48 -0.25 19.37
N ARG A 454 -42.92 -0.10 20.58
CA ARG A 454 -43.63 0.44 21.76
C ARG A 454 -43.65 1.97 21.85
N GLU A 455 -42.72 2.66 21.20
CA GLU A 455 -42.59 4.11 21.30
C GLU A 455 -42.78 4.77 19.92
N PRO A 456 -43.84 5.57 19.72
CA PRO A 456 -44.13 6.19 18.42
C PRO A 456 -43.01 7.13 17.96
N ASP A 457 -42.30 7.77 18.90
CA ASP A 457 -41.19 8.67 18.62
C ASP A 457 -39.99 7.98 17.96
N LEU A 458 -39.84 6.65 18.11
CA LEU A 458 -38.72 5.88 17.59
C LEU A 458 -39.00 5.22 16.24
N GLN A 459 -40.23 5.27 15.73
CA GLN A 459 -40.63 4.63 14.46
C GLN A 459 -39.84 5.15 13.25
N THR A 460 -39.32 6.37 13.34
CA THR A 460 -38.50 6.98 12.28
C THR A 460 -37.02 6.57 12.33
N ARG A 461 -36.63 5.69 13.27
CA ARG A 461 -35.27 5.21 13.49
C ARG A 461 -35.20 3.70 13.25
N THR A 462 -34.07 3.23 12.73
CA THR A 462 -33.83 1.79 12.59
C THR A 462 -33.33 1.19 13.90
N TRP A 463 -33.53 -0.12 14.11
CA TRP A 463 -33.01 -0.84 15.29
C TRP A 463 -31.50 -0.64 15.47
N ARG A 464 -30.77 -0.51 14.35
CA ARG A 464 -29.33 -0.23 14.33
C ARG A 464 -29.02 1.16 14.92
N ASN A 465 -29.82 2.18 14.60
CA ASN A 465 -29.65 3.51 15.17
C ASN A 465 -29.89 3.53 16.68
N VAL A 466 -30.91 2.82 17.15
CA VAL A 466 -31.22 2.72 18.59
C VAL A 466 -30.11 1.96 19.32
N LYS A 467 -29.61 0.86 18.74
CA LYS A 467 -28.48 0.10 19.27
C LYS A 467 -27.22 0.96 19.39
N ASP A 468 -26.85 1.66 18.32
CA ASP A 468 -25.67 2.51 18.29
C ASP A 468 -25.79 3.69 19.28
N PHE A 469 -27.00 4.20 19.50
CA PHE A 469 -27.25 5.24 20.50
C PHE A 469 -27.01 4.74 21.92
N VAL A 470 -27.52 3.55 22.27
CA VAL A 470 -27.28 2.95 23.59
C VAL A 470 -25.81 2.58 23.78
N TYR A 471 -25.15 2.02 22.77
CA TYR A 471 -23.71 1.76 22.80
C TYR A 471 -22.89 3.04 23.09
N ASN A 472 -23.20 4.14 22.41
CA ASN A 472 -22.53 5.42 22.63
C ASN A 472 -22.85 6.02 24.01
N MET A 473 -24.03 5.77 24.58
CA MET A 473 -24.36 6.17 25.94
C MET A 473 -23.58 5.37 26.98
N VAL A 474 -23.56 4.03 26.87
CA VAL A 474 -22.81 3.15 27.77
C VAL A 474 -21.32 3.49 27.74
N LYS A 475 -20.76 3.77 26.55
CA LYS A 475 -19.35 4.17 26.39
C LYS A 475 -19.02 5.53 27.02
N LYS A 476 -20.00 6.44 27.16
CA LYS A 476 -19.79 7.75 27.82
C LYS A 476 -19.92 7.70 29.34
N CYS A 477 -20.51 6.63 29.89
CA CYS A 477 -20.67 6.42 31.33
C CYS A 477 -19.53 5.59 31.95
N LYS A 478 -18.61 5.08 31.12
CA LYS A 478 -17.28 4.59 31.52
C LYS A 478 -16.29 5.74 31.34
#